data_AF-A0A2S5D362-F1
#
_entry.id   AF-A0A2S5D362-F1
#
_cell.length_a   1.000
_cell.length_b   1.000
_cell.length_c   1.000
_cell.angle_alpha   90.00
_cell.angle_beta   90.00
_cell.angle_gamma   90.00
#
_symmetry.space_group_name_H-M   'P 1'
#
loop_
_entity.id
_entity.type
_entity.pdbx_description
1 polymer ?
#
loop_
_entity_poly.entity_id
_entity_poly.type
_entity_poly.pdbx_seq_one_letter_code
_entity_poly.pdbx_strand_id
1 'polypeptide(L)'
;MLKRISKKTILFSLLLVMMIAVSYYLMGQQKPKPEVTSELTEFLPNGEKKVRVMEEVDEETTQWRRAKEADIQSLIAEQTGLKGEDVLVSATSESSIGDTENQEITCSVVLRTESTFDDQIIQNVVDGIIHVFKQDSKEANISKENIVFANNTDVLY
;
A
#
# COMPACT_ATOMS: atom_id res chain seq x y z
N MET A 1 34.11 -38.87 45.70
CA MET A 1 32.80 -39.29 46.27
C MET A 1 31.71 -39.01 45.25
N LEU A 2 31.21 -40.03 44.54
CA LEU A 2 30.07 -39.88 43.63
C LEU A 2 28.79 -39.79 44.47
N LYS A 3 28.17 -38.61 44.49
CA LYS A 3 26.90 -38.36 45.20
C LYS A 3 25.84 -39.28 44.60
N ARG A 4 25.30 -40.20 45.40
CA ARG A 4 24.34 -41.23 44.95
C ARG A 4 23.01 -40.53 44.62
N ILE A 5 22.82 -40.17 43.35
CA ILE A 5 21.59 -39.52 42.91
C ILE A 5 20.45 -40.54 43.01
N SER A 6 19.41 -40.21 43.77
CA SER A 6 18.24 -41.07 43.93
C SER A 6 17.54 -41.25 42.59
N LYS A 7 17.14 -42.48 42.26
CA LYS A 7 16.40 -42.80 41.01
C LYS A 7 15.14 -41.93 40.86
N LYS A 8 14.54 -41.51 41.98
CA LYS A 8 13.39 -40.60 42.02
C LYS A 8 13.75 -39.19 41.51
N THR A 9 14.94 -38.70 41.83
CA THR A 9 15.44 -37.39 41.38
C THR A 9 15.76 -37.39 39.88
N ILE A 10 16.27 -38.51 39.35
CA ILE A 10 16.50 -38.68 37.91
C ILE A 10 15.16 -38.69 37.17
N LEU A 11 14.16 -39.44 37.67
CA LEU A 11 12.83 -39.49 37.07
C LEU A 11 12.14 -38.11 37.06
N PHE A 12 12.26 -37.36 38.16
CA PHE A 12 11.68 -36.02 38.27
C PHE A 12 12.37 -35.03 37.32
N SER A 13 13.69 -35.11 37.18
CA SER A 13 14.44 -34.29 36.24
C SER A 13 14.07 -34.60 34.78
N LEU A 14 13.83 -35.87 34.45
CA LEU A 14 13.44 -36.29 33.10
C LEU A 14 12.03 -35.79 32.74
N LEU A 15 11.09 -35.85 33.69
CA LEU A 15 9.75 -35.30 33.54
C LEU A 15 9.77 -33.78 33.35
N LEU A 16 10.62 -33.07 34.09
CA LEU A 16 10.76 -31.62 33.97
C LEU A 16 11.23 -31.21 32.56
N VAL A 17 12.22 -31.92 32.01
CA VAL A 17 12.74 -31.65 30.67
C VAL A 17 11.68 -31.94 29.59
N MET A 18 10.92 -33.02 29.74
CA MET A 18 9.80 -33.34 28.83
C MET A 18 8.72 -32.25 28.85
N MET A 19 8.34 -31.75 30.02
CA MET A 19 7.34 -30.68 30.14
C MET A 19 7.80 -29.39 29.46
N ILE A 20 9.08 -29.02 29.63
CA ILE A 20 9.65 -27.85 28.96
C ILE A 20 9.65 -28.03 27.43
N ALA A 21 10.05 -29.20 26.93
CA ALA A 21 10.08 -29.48 25.49
C ALA A 21 8.68 -29.42 24.85
N VAL A 22 7.66 -29.99 25.51
CA VAL A 22 6.27 -29.92 25.05
C VAL A 22 5.76 -28.47 25.07
N SER A 23 6.17 -27.68 26.06
CA SER A 23 5.79 -26.27 26.16
C SER A 23 6.35 -25.45 24.99
N TYR A 24 7.62 -25.64 24.63
CA TYR A 24 8.22 -24.99 23.45
C TYR A 24 7.58 -25.46 22.15
N TYR A 25 7.25 -26.75 22.02
CA TYR A 25 6.55 -27.27 20.85
C TYR A 25 5.17 -26.64 20.66
N LEU A 26 4.41 -26.46 21.74
CA LEU A 26 3.10 -25.81 21.72
C LEU A 26 3.21 -24.30 21.46
N MET A 27 4.24 -23.63 21.99
CA MET A 27 4.50 -22.20 21.75
C MET A 27 4.92 -21.92 20.29
N GLY A 28 5.59 -22.87 19.65
CA GLY A 28 6.02 -22.79 18.24
C GLY A 28 4.91 -23.09 17.23
N GLN A 29 3.76 -23.60 17.68
CA GLN A 29 2.56 -23.62 16.85
C GLN A 29 1.97 -22.21 16.81
N GLN A 30 2.56 -21.34 15.99
CA GLN A 30 1.82 -20.22 15.43
C GLN A 30 0.56 -20.81 14.81
N LYS A 31 -0.59 -20.57 15.44
CA LYS A 31 -1.88 -20.86 14.83
C LYS A 31 -1.85 -20.19 13.46
N PRO A 32 -2.18 -20.90 12.36
CA PRO A 32 -2.25 -20.26 11.06
C PRO A 32 -3.16 -19.04 11.25
N LYS A 33 -2.61 -17.85 10.95
CA LYS A 33 -3.42 -16.64 10.97
C LYS A 33 -4.62 -16.92 10.06
N PRO A 34 -5.86 -16.65 10.49
CA PRO A 34 -6.99 -16.79 9.59
C PRO A 34 -6.73 -15.87 8.40
N GLU A 35 -6.48 -16.48 7.24
CA GLU A 35 -6.30 -15.81 5.97
C GLU A 35 -7.71 -15.41 5.51
N VAL A 36 -8.08 -14.16 5.80
CA VAL A 36 -9.39 -13.62 5.44
C VAL A 36 -9.28 -13.12 4.01
N THR A 37 -9.57 -13.99 3.05
CA THR A 37 -9.70 -13.61 1.64
C THR A 37 -11.09 -13.01 1.41
N SER A 38 -11.15 -11.78 0.91
CA SER A 38 -12.40 -11.13 0.52
C SER A 38 -12.58 -11.30 -0.98
N GLU A 39 -13.56 -12.11 -1.39
CA GLU A 39 -13.92 -12.26 -2.80
C GLU A 39 -15.04 -11.29 -3.17
N LEU A 40 -14.78 -10.34 -4.07
CA LEU A 40 -15.82 -9.47 -4.61
C LEU A 40 -16.42 -10.14 -5.85
N THR A 41 -17.69 -10.54 -5.78
CA THR A 41 -18.41 -11.11 -6.92
C THR A 41 -19.18 -10.01 -7.66
N GLU A 42 -18.76 -9.69 -8.87
CA GLU A 42 -19.49 -8.80 -9.78
C GLU A 42 -20.46 -9.63 -10.64
N PHE A 43 -21.72 -9.19 -10.74
CA PHE A 43 -22.73 -9.84 -11.59
C PHE A 43 -22.88 -9.03 -12.88
N LEU A 44 -22.53 -9.65 -14.00
CA LEU A 44 -22.64 -9.01 -15.32
C LEU A 44 -24.12 -8.98 -15.79
N PRO A 45 -24.50 -8.05 -16.68
CA PRO A 45 -25.88 -7.92 -17.18
C PRO A 45 -26.44 -9.18 -17.87
N ASN A 46 -25.56 -10.08 -18.33
CA ASN A 46 -25.88 -11.37 -18.93
C ASN A 46 -26.11 -12.50 -17.89
N GLY A 47 -25.97 -12.22 -16.59
CA GLY A 47 -26.12 -13.20 -15.51
C GLY A 47 -24.84 -13.98 -15.16
N GLU A 48 -23.72 -13.70 -15.82
CA GLU A 48 -22.43 -14.31 -15.48
C GLU A 48 -21.83 -13.69 -14.21
N LYS A 49 -21.18 -14.52 -13.40
CA LYS A 49 -20.48 -14.09 -12.18
C LYS A 49 -19.00 -13.89 -12.50
N LYS A 50 -18.51 -12.66 -12.39
CA LYS A 50 -17.08 -12.36 -12.43
C LYS A 50 -16.58 -12.25 -11.00
N VAL A 51 -15.91 -13.30 -10.53
CA VAL A 51 -15.20 -13.25 -9.24
C VAL A 51 -13.96 -12.39 -9.47
N ARG A 52 -13.95 -11.17 -8.94
CA ARG A 52 -12.71 -10.40 -8.81
C ARG A 52 -12.06 -10.84 -7.52
N VAL A 53 -10.97 -11.61 -7.65
CA VAL A 53 -10.06 -11.81 -6.54
C VAL A 53 -9.46 -10.44 -6.24
N MET A 54 -9.74 -9.91 -5.05
CA MET A 54 -9.05 -8.72 -4.56
C MET A 54 -7.61 -9.17 -4.32
N GLU A 55 -6.71 -8.82 -5.24
CA GLU A 55 -5.28 -9.04 -5.06
C GLU A 55 -4.88 -8.37 -3.74
N GLU A 56 -4.17 -9.11 -2.87
CA GLU A 56 -3.55 -8.49 -1.70
C GLU A 56 -2.63 -7.38 -2.22
N VAL A 57 -3.00 -6.14 -1.95
CA VAL A 57 -2.17 -4.99 -2.30
C VAL A 57 -0.91 -5.12 -1.46
N ASP A 58 0.20 -5.43 -2.12
CA ASP A 58 1.51 -5.53 -1.51
C ASP A 58 1.82 -4.28 -0.65
N GLU A 59 2.30 -4.53 0.57
CA GLU A 59 2.50 -3.48 1.57
C GLU A 59 3.64 -2.53 1.15
N GLU A 60 4.66 -3.06 0.46
CA GLU A 60 5.76 -2.28 -0.12
C GLU A 60 5.24 -1.32 -1.20
N THR A 61 4.40 -1.82 -2.11
CA THR A 61 3.73 -0.99 -3.14
C THR A 61 2.89 0.13 -2.51
N THR A 62 2.18 -0.16 -1.41
CA THR A 62 1.40 0.86 -0.70
C THR A 62 2.28 1.91 -0.03
N GLN A 63 3.39 1.52 0.58
CA GLN A 63 4.34 2.44 1.21
C GLN A 63 5.02 3.33 0.17
N TRP A 64 5.49 2.75 -0.94
CA TRP A 64 6.05 3.49 -2.06
C TRP A 64 5.06 4.54 -2.58
N ARG A 65 3.79 4.15 -2.80
CA ARG A 65 2.76 5.07 -3.29
C ARG A 65 2.52 6.23 -2.33
N ARG A 66 2.43 5.97 -1.03
CA ARG A 66 2.27 7.04 -0.01
C ARG A 66 3.45 7.99 0.03
N ALA A 67 4.68 7.49 -0.18
CA ALA A 67 5.85 8.34 -0.29
C ALA A 67 5.75 9.27 -1.50
N LYS A 68 5.33 8.73 -2.66
CA LYS A 68 5.11 9.53 -3.88
C LYS A 68 4.01 10.57 -3.72
N GLU A 69 2.90 10.23 -3.08
CA GLU A 69 1.81 11.18 -2.77
C GLU A 69 2.33 12.34 -1.90
N ALA A 70 3.17 12.08 -0.90
CA ALA A 70 3.75 13.11 -0.04
C ALA A 70 4.76 14.01 -0.78
N ASP A 71 5.58 13.44 -1.66
CA ASP A 71 6.51 14.19 -2.51
C ASP A 71 5.75 15.13 -3.46
N ILE A 72 4.68 14.62 -4.08
CA ILE A 72 3.80 15.40 -4.96
C ILE A 72 3.10 16.51 -4.18
N GLN A 73 2.58 16.21 -2.99
CA GLN A 73 1.93 17.20 -2.13
C GLN A 73 2.87 18.36 -1.81
N SER A 74 4.13 18.06 -1.50
CA SER A 74 5.17 19.05 -1.22
C SER A 74 5.51 19.89 -2.47
N LEU A 75 5.67 19.22 -3.62
CA LEU A 75 5.92 19.88 -4.91
C LEU A 75 4.81 20.85 -5.28
N ILE A 76 3.55 20.45 -5.14
CA ILE A 76 2.41 21.30 -5.45
C ILE A 76 2.40 22.51 -4.51
N ALA A 77 2.53 22.28 -3.20
CA ALA A 77 2.55 23.36 -2.22
C ALA A 77 3.63 24.42 -2.52
N GLU A 78 4.82 23.98 -2.94
CA GLU A 78 5.91 24.88 -3.36
C GLU A 78 5.57 25.67 -4.63
N GLN A 79 5.05 25.00 -5.66
CA GLN A 79 4.73 25.63 -6.96
C GLN A 79 3.54 26.58 -6.87
N THR A 80 2.56 26.28 -6.02
CA THR A 80 1.32 27.06 -5.89
C THR A 80 1.37 28.05 -4.73
N GLY A 81 2.40 28.00 -3.88
CA GLY A 81 2.48 28.78 -2.64
C GLY A 81 1.40 28.43 -1.60
N LEU A 82 0.78 27.25 -1.74
CA LEU A 82 -0.21 26.76 -0.78
C LEU A 82 0.49 26.09 0.40
N LYS A 83 -0.25 25.90 1.49
CA LYS A 83 0.22 25.02 2.56
C LYS A 83 -0.01 23.57 2.15
N GLY A 84 0.87 22.68 2.61
CA GLY A 84 0.70 21.24 2.38
C GLY A 84 -0.66 20.71 2.82
N GLU A 85 -1.21 21.22 3.93
CA GLU A 85 -2.54 20.81 4.44
C GLU A 85 -3.69 21.12 3.47
N ASP A 86 -3.52 22.09 2.56
CA ASP A 86 -4.51 22.50 1.56
C ASP A 86 -4.38 21.72 0.25
N VAL A 87 -3.43 20.77 0.17
CA VAL A 87 -3.21 19.92 -1.00
C VAL A 87 -3.50 18.47 -0.60
N LEU A 88 -4.45 17.84 -1.28
CA LEU A 88 -4.74 16.42 -1.15
C LEU A 88 -4.38 15.71 -2.45
N VAL A 89 -3.56 14.66 -2.34
CA VAL A 89 -3.10 13.84 -3.46
C VAL A 89 -3.53 12.41 -3.19
N SER A 90 -4.12 11.76 -4.19
CA SER A 90 -4.43 10.34 -4.13
C SER A 90 -4.06 9.70 -5.46
N ALA A 91 -3.22 8.67 -5.39
CA ALA A 91 -2.86 7.86 -6.53
C ALA A 91 -3.39 6.44 -6.36
N THR A 92 -3.70 5.80 -7.48
CA THR A 92 -4.03 4.39 -7.55
C THR A 92 -3.33 3.78 -8.76
N SER A 93 -3.00 2.51 -8.66
CA SER A 93 -2.51 1.72 -9.78
C SER A 93 -3.60 0.73 -10.18
N GLU A 94 -3.89 0.65 -11.48
CA GLU A 94 -4.59 -0.52 -12.03
C GLU A 94 -3.54 -1.42 -12.68
N SER A 95 -3.47 -2.66 -12.23
CA SER A 95 -2.83 -3.75 -12.96
C SER A 95 -3.92 -4.61 -13.60
N SER A 96 -3.76 -4.93 -14.87
CA SER A 96 -4.48 -6.06 -15.46
C SER A 96 -4.03 -7.33 -14.74
N ILE A 97 -4.99 -8.18 -14.34
CA ILE A 97 -4.71 -9.45 -13.65
C ILE A 97 -3.60 -10.22 -14.39
N GLY A 98 -2.44 -10.37 -13.75
CA GLY A 98 -1.29 -11.10 -14.27
C GLY A 98 -0.23 -10.28 -15.02
N ASP A 99 -0.38 -8.95 -15.12
CA ASP A 99 0.60 -8.06 -15.75
C ASP A 99 1.07 -7.00 -14.75
N THR A 100 2.14 -7.32 -14.01
CA THR A 100 2.79 -6.42 -13.05
C THR A 100 3.81 -5.49 -13.70
N GLU A 101 4.17 -5.72 -14.96
CA GLU A 101 5.26 -4.99 -15.63
C GLU A 101 4.82 -3.62 -16.19
N ASN A 102 3.52 -3.35 -16.28
CA ASN A 102 2.95 -2.09 -16.75
C ASN A 102 1.81 -1.62 -15.84
N GLN A 103 2.15 -1.09 -14.66
CA GLN A 103 1.16 -0.49 -13.77
C GLN A 103 0.78 0.90 -14.28
N GLU A 104 -0.47 1.06 -14.69
CA GLU A 104 -0.99 2.36 -15.08
C GLU A 104 -1.44 3.12 -13.82
N ILE A 105 -0.82 4.27 -13.58
CA ILE A 105 -1.10 5.12 -12.43
C ILE A 105 -2.13 6.18 -12.82
N THR A 106 -3.15 6.31 -11.99
CA THR A 106 -4.10 7.42 -12.00
C THR A 106 -3.85 8.27 -10.76
N CYS A 107 -3.75 9.58 -10.94
CA CYS A 107 -3.48 10.55 -9.87
C CYS A 107 -4.59 11.61 -9.83
N SER A 108 -5.14 11.83 -8.65
CA SER A 108 -6.11 12.89 -8.39
C SER A 108 -5.54 13.86 -7.37
N VAL A 109 -5.62 15.15 -7.70
CA VAL A 109 -5.21 16.25 -6.84
C VAL A 109 -6.39 17.15 -6.57
N VAL A 110 -6.60 17.45 -5.29
CA VAL A 110 -7.63 18.40 -4.84
C VAL A 110 -6.96 19.50 -4.03
N LEU A 111 -7.18 20.75 -4.45
CA LEU A 111 -6.73 21.93 -3.75
C LEU A 111 -7.86 22.58 -2.97
N ARG A 112 -7.66 22.73 -1.66
CA ARG A 112 -8.54 23.53 -0.81
C ARG A 112 -8.16 25.00 -0.89
N THR A 113 -8.55 25.64 -1.99
CA THR A 113 -8.32 27.07 -2.21
C THR A 113 -9.40 27.68 -3.09
N GLU A 114 -9.62 28.98 -2.94
CA GLU A 114 -10.41 29.80 -3.86
C GLU A 114 -9.53 30.49 -4.93
N SER A 115 -8.20 30.38 -4.80
CA SER A 115 -7.25 30.94 -5.74
C SER A 115 -7.33 30.22 -7.10
N THR A 116 -7.24 31.00 -8.16
CA THR A 116 -7.03 30.51 -9.52
C THR A 116 -5.54 30.47 -9.83
N PHE A 117 -5.09 29.41 -10.50
CA PHE A 117 -3.71 29.28 -10.96
C PHE A 117 -3.63 29.48 -12.46
N ASP A 118 -2.51 30.03 -12.92
CA ASP A 118 -2.19 30.09 -14.35
C ASP A 118 -2.02 28.66 -14.89
N ASP A 119 -2.49 28.42 -16.11
CA ASP A 119 -2.29 27.18 -16.87
C ASP A 119 -0.82 26.75 -16.87
N GLN A 120 0.13 27.70 -16.90
CA GLN A 120 1.55 27.40 -16.84
C GLN A 120 1.96 26.75 -15.51
N ILE A 121 1.40 27.20 -14.39
CA ILE A 121 1.67 26.61 -13.07
C ILE A 121 1.09 25.20 -13.03
N ILE A 122 -0.14 25.02 -13.53
CA ILE A 122 -0.80 23.72 -13.60
C ILE A 122 -0.01 22.74 -14.47
N GLN A 123 0.48 23.16 -15.64
CA GLN A 123 1.33 22.31 -16.50
C GLN A 123 2.64 21.93 -15.82
N ASN A 124 3.31 22.87 -15.13
CA ASN A 124 4.53 22.56 -14.38
C ASN A 124 4.28 21.52 -13.28
N VAL A 125 3.13 21.61 -12.60
CA VAL A 125 2.72 20.64 -11.59
C VAL A 125 2.46 19.27 -12.23
N VAL A 126 1.73 19.20 -13.34
CA VAL A 126 1.46 17.96 -14.08
C VAL A 126 2.77 17.29 -14.52
N ASP A 127 3.70 18.05 -15.10
CA ASP A 127 5.00 17.53 -15.51
C ASP A 127 5.84 17.06 -14.31
N GLY A 128 5.74 17.78 -13.17
CA GLY A 128 6.35 17.39 -11.90
C GLY A 128 5.81 16.08 -11.35
N ILE A 129 4.48 15.88 -11.37
CA ILE A 129 3.82 14.62 -10.97
C ILE A 129 4.34 13.45 -11.79
N ILE A 130 4.40 13.62 -13.12
CA ILE A 130 4.90 12.58 -14.04
C ILE A 130 6.36 12.25 -13.72
N HIS A 131 7.18 13.26 -13.43
CA HIS A 131 8.58 13.07 -13.06
C HIS A 131 8.72 12.26 -11.76
N VAL A 132 7.96 12.63 -10.71
CA VAL A 132 8.03 11.97 -9.39
C VAL A 132 7.71 10.48 -9.50
N PHE A 133 6.69 10.10 -10.27
CA PHE A 133 6.35 8.68 -10.46
C PHE A 133 7.39 7.92 -11.29
N LYS A 134 8.04 8.56 -12.25
CA LYS A 134 9.06 7.94 -13.13
C LYS A 134 10.45 7.87 -12.53
N GLN A 135 10.74 8.62 -11.47
CA GLN A 135 12.09 8.76 -10.93
C GLN A 135 12.67 7.43 -10.39
N ASP A 136 11.83 6.55 -9.84
CA ASP A 136 12.27 5.36 -9.11
C ASP A 136 11.63 4.04 -9.59
N SER A 137 10.73 4.09 -10.58
CA SER A 137 10.07 2.89 -11.10
C SER A 137 10.08 2.87 -12.63
N LYS A 138 10.55 1.77 -13.20
CA LYS A 138 10.45 1.50 -14.65
C LYS A 138 9.09 0.93 -15.05
N GLU A 139 8.33 0.46 -14.07
CA GLU A 139 7.09 -0.32 -14.24
C GLU A 139 5.84 0.54 -14.01
N ALA A 140 5.98 1.66 -13.29
CA ALA A 140 4.92 2.64 -13.10
C ALA A 140 4.87 3.60 -14.29
N ASN A 141 3.76 3.55 -15.04
CA ASN A 141 3.51 4.47 -16.13
C ASN A 141 2.38 5.43 -15.74
N ILE A 142 2.61 6.73 -15.96
CA ILE A 142 1.61 7.77 -15.80
C ILE A 142 1.66 8.69 -17.01
N SER A 143 0.49 8.99 -17.53
CA SER A 143 0.26 9.89 -18.63
C SER A 143 -0.53 11.12 -18.16
N LYS A 144 -0.53 12.19 -18.96
CA LYS A 144 -1.15 13.47 -18.55
C LYS A 144 -2.66 13.31 -18.38
N GLU A 145 -3.27 12.50 -19.22
CA GLU A 145 -4.69 12.18 -19.23
C GLU A 145 -5.18 11.43 -17.98
N ASN A 146 -4.27 10.80 -17.23
CA ASN A 146 -4.59 10.09 -15.98
C ASN A 146 -4.34 10.96 -14.74
N ILE A 147 -4.08 12.26 -14.92
CA ILE A 147 -3.92 13.24 -13.84
C ILE A 147 -5.11 14.18 -13.86
N VAL A 148 -5.87 14.18 -12.76
CA VAL A 148 -6.98 15.11 -12.55
C VAL A 148 -6.58 16.12 -11.50
N PHE A 149 -6.80 17.39 -11.78
CA PHE A 149 -6.50 18.49 -10.87
C PHE A 149 -7.75 19.32 -10.65
N ALA A 150 -8.22 19.42 -9.41
CA ALA A 150 -9.43 20.15 -9.06
C ALA A 150 -9.20 21.06 -7.86
N ASN A 151 -10.04 22.09 -7.71
CA ASN A 151 -10.13 22.89 -6.50
C ASN A 151 -11.57 22.88 -5.94
N ASN A 152 -11.86 23.76 -4.97
CA ASN A 152 -13.17 23.83 -4.33
C ASN A 152 -14.31 24.27 -5.28
N THR A 153 -13.99 24.86 -6.44
CA THR A 153 -14.95 25.50 -7.32
C THR A 153 -15.02 24.90 -8.72
N ASP A 154 -13.95 24.27 -9.21
CA ASP A 154 -13.87 23.74 -10.57
C ASP A 154 -12.81 22.64 -10.77
N VAL A 155 -12.90 21.96 -11.91
CA VAL A 155 -11.82 21.09 -12.43
C VAL A 155 -10.88 21.95 -13.26
N LEU A 156 -9.59 21.92 -12.91
CA LEU A 156 -8.55 22.75 -13.50
C LEU A 156 -7.77 22.03 -14.60
N TYR A 157 -7.69 20.70 -14.54
CA TYR A 157 -7.01 19.85 -15.54
C TYR A 157 -7.56 18.43 -15.52
#